data_AF-K6TX31-F1
#
_entry.id   AF-K6TX31-F1
#
_cell.length_a   1.000
_cell.length_b   1.000
_cell.length_c   1.000
_cell.angle_alpha   90.00
_cell.angle_beta   90.00
_cell.angle_gamma   90.00
#
_symmetry.space_group_name_H-M   'P 1'
#
loop_
_entity.id
_entity.type
_entity.pdbx_description
1 polymer ?
#
loop_
_entity_poly.entity_id
_entity_poly.type
_entity_poly.pdbx_seq_one_letter_code
_entity_poly.pdbx_strand_id
1 'polypeptide(L)'
;MKLLVKSLPNIITSTRIVISFLFAYTITQQFIYGQERSLKLIILFLFICISDLLDGRIARKTNSVSVIGAHLDVFADLLYIILSYITLINVKILPVWFLGFICFKFSEFVATSKFMKKKNNLSDNPFVFDKVGRAVSVIFFIIPGVACIYKYFEVNNLGVILNLFLVLVLIAGLYSSYLRIQSCVSLYKISNNINKN
;
A
#
# COMPACT_ATOMS: atom_id res chain seq x y z
N MET A 1 23.24 -16.77 -15.44
CA MET A 1 21.82 -16.51 -15.78
C MET A 1 20.85 -16.61 -14.58
N LYS A 2 20.99 -17.57 -13.64
CA LYS A 2 20.11 -17.70 -12.45
C LYS A 2 20.15 -16.52 -11.46
N LEU A 3 21.26 -15.79 -11.36
CA LEU A 3 21.39 -14.63 -10.46
C LEU A 3 20.57 -13.41 -10.93
N LEU A 4 20.52 -13.13 -12.23
CA LEU A 4 19.74 -12.03 -12.81
C LEU A 4 18.23 -12.25 -12.64
N VAL A 5 17.76 -13.49 -12.80
CA VAL A 5 16.33 -13.83 -12.61
C VAL A 5 15.91 -13.65 -11.15
N LYS A 6 16.82 -13.87 -10.20
CA LYS A 6 16.55 -13.73 -8.76
C LYS A 6 16.56 -12.27 -8.29
N SER A 7 17.29 -11.38 -8.97
CA SER A 7 17.32 -9.94 -8.69
C SER A 7 16.26 -9.13 -9.44
N LEU A 8 15.60 -9.71 -10.45
CA LEU A 8 14.57 -9.04 -11.26
C LEU A 8 13.45 -8.42 -10.41
N PRO A 9 12.86 -9.13 -9.42
CA PRO A 9 11.83 -8.53 -8.56
C PRO A 9 12.36 -7.28 -7.85
N ASN A 10 13.55 -7.35 -7.24
CA ASN A 10 14.15 -6.23 -6.52
C ASN A 10 14.43 -5.02 -7.43
N ILE A 11 14.81 -5.26 -8.69
CA ILE A 11 15.00 -4.19 -9.67
C ILE A 11 13.67 -3.50 -9.97
N ILE A 12 12.59 -4.26 -10.19
CA ILE A 12 11.24 -3.71 -10.44
C ILE A 12 10.75 -2.91 -9.23
N THR A 13 10.95 -3.42 -8.02
CA THR A 13 10.57 -2.71 -6.81
C THR A 13 11.41 -1.44 -6.62
N SER A 14 12.70 -1.47 -6.99
CA SER A 14 13.56 -0.28 -6.98
C SER A 14 13.14 0.77 -8.02
N THR A 15 12.66 0.36 -9.19
CA THR A 15 12.14 1.34 -10.17
C THR A 15 10.85 1.99 -9.64
N ARG A 16 10.00 1.27 -8.91
CA ARG A 16 8.81 1.85 -8.25
C ARG A 16 9.17 3.00 -7.31
N ILE A 17 10.27 2.88 -6.55
CA ILE A 17 10.75 3.97 -5.68
C ILE A 17 11.02 5.23 -6.50
N VAL A 18 11.79 5.11 -7.60
CA VAL A 18 12.12 6.24 -8.47
C VAL A 18 10.86 6.83 -9.11
N ILE A 19 9.96 5.98 -9.60
CA ILE A 19 8.70 6.41 -10.22
C ILE A 19 7.79 7.10 -9.19
N SER A 20 7.83 6.71 -7.92
CA SER A 20 7.07 7.34 -6.84
C SER A 20 7.48 8.79 -6.60
N PHE A 21 8.79 9.07 -6.57
CA PHE A 21 9.30 10.44 -6.52
C PHE A 21 8.88 11.24 -7.76
N LEU A 22 8.98 10.64 -8.95
CA LEU A 22 8.58 11.29 -10.19
C LEU A 22 7.08 11.58 -10.24
N PHE A 23 6.25 10.70 -9.70
CA PHE A 23 4.80 10.88 -9.58
C PHE A 23 4.48 12.05 -8.64
N ALA A 24 5.07 12.07 -7.43
CA ALA A 24 4.92 13.16 -6.48
C ALA A 24 5.37 14.51 -7.06
N TYR A 25 6.50 14.54 -7.77
CA TYR A 25 6.96 15.74 -8.48
C TYR A 25 5.97 16.20 -9.55
N THR A 26 5.42 15.26 -10.33
CA THR A 26 4.48 15.58 -11.42
C THR A 26 3.14 16.12 -10.87
N ILE A 27 2.68 15.65 -9.70
CA ILE A 27 1.50 16.21 -9.01
C ILE A 27 1.73 17.69 -8.71
N THR A 28 2.88 18.02 -8.13
CA THR A 28 3.27 19.41 -7.84
C THR A 28 3.32 20.26 -9.10
N GLN A 29 3.92 19.76 -10.19
CA GLN A 29 3.98 20.48 -11.47
C GLN A 29 2.60 20.74 -12.08
N GLN A 30 1.68 19.77 -12.01
CA GLN A 30 0.30 19.92 -12.50
C GLN A 30 -0.47 20.95 -11.66
N PHE A 31 -0.58 20.71 -10.37
CA PHE A 31 -1.58 21.37 -9.53
C PHE A 31 -1.07 22.63 -8.83
N ILE A 32 0.26 22.82 -8.71
CA ILE A 32 0.84 24.03 -8.11
C ILE A 32 1.34 24.98 -9.20
N TYR A 33 2.08 24.46 -10.18
CA TYR A 33 2.71 25.28 -11.23
C TYR A 33 1.85 25.40 -12.50
N GLY A 34 0.67 24.80 -12.54
CA GLY A 34 -0.28 24.91 -13.66
C GLY A 34 0.22 24.30 -14.97
N GLN A 35 1.19 23.38 -14.93
CA GLN A 35 1.67 22.72 -16.15
C GLN A 35 0.75 21.55 -16.51
N GLU A 36 0.17 21.56 -17.70
CA GLU A 36 -0.62 20.43 -18.20
C GLU A 36 0.24 19.17 -18.44
N ARG A 37 0.23 18.29 -17.46
CA ARG A 37 0.97 17.03 -17.29
C ARG A 37 0.04 15.86 -16.95
N SER A 38 -1.28 16.02 -17.15
CA SER A 38 -2.32 15.04 -16.80
C SER A 38 -2.05 13.66 -17.41
N LEU A 39 -1.69 13.61 -18.70
CA LEU A 39 -1.29 12.37 -19.37
C LEU A 39 -0.08 11.71 -18.71
N LYS A 40 0.91 12.49 -18.26
CA LYS A 40 2.09 11.95 -17.57
C LYS A 40 1.72 11.36 -16.20
N LEU A 41 0.81 11.98 -15.46
CA LEU A 41 0.30 11.43 -14.20
C LEU A 41 -0.38 10.07 -14.40
N ILE A 42 -1.24 9.95 -15.42
CA ILE A 42 -1.94 8.70 -15.74
C ILE A 42 -0.94 7.61 -16.13
N ILE A 43 0.02 7.93 -16.99
CA ILE A 43 1.06 6.98 -17.42
C ILE A 43 1.89 6.53 -16.22
N LEU A 44 2.37 7.45 -15.39
CA LEU A 44 3.16 7.12 -14.20
C LEU A 44 2.38 6.25 -13.23
N PHE A 45 1.11 6.59 -12.96
CA PHE A 45 0.24 5.78 -12.11
C PHE A 45 0.06 4.35 -12.67
N LEU A 46 -0.21 4.22 -13.97
CA LEU A 46 -0.33 2.92 -14.62
C LEU A 46 0.96 2.11 -14.48
N PHE A 47 2.12 2.73 -14.69
CA PHE A 47 3.43 2.10 -14.51
C PHE A 47 3.63 1.60 -13.07
N ILE A 48 3.24 2.39 -12.07
CA ILE A 48 3.31 2.01 -10.66
C ILE A 48 2.44 0.77 -10.40
N CYS A 49 1.17 0.77 -10.81
CA CYS A 49 0.28 -0.38 -10.63
C CYS A 49 0.76 -1.63 -11.37
N ILE A 50 1.27 -1.49 -12.59
CA ILE A 50 1.79 -2.63 -13.36
C ILE A 50 3.06 -3.17 -12.69
N SER A 51 3.94 -2.31 -12.17
CA SER A 51 5.19 -2.74 -11.52
C SER A 51 4.93 -3.64 -10.30
N ASP A 52 3.91 -3.34 -9.49
CA ASP A 52 3.44 -4.11 -8.33
C ASP A 52 2.82 -5.46 -8.69
N LEU A 53 2.12 -5.53 -9.81
CA LEU A 53 1.60 -6.80 -10.29
C LEU A 53 2.72 -7.68 -10.88
N LEU A 54 3.72 -7.08 -11.50
CA LEU A 54 4.80 -7.79 -12.17
C LEU A 54 5.80 -8.40 -11.19
N ASP A 55 6.30 -7.66 -10.20
CA ASP A 55 7.26 -8.21 -9.24
C ASP A 55 6.64 -9.33 -8.40
N GLY A 56 5.39 -9.18 -7.96
CA GLY A 56 4.64 -10.21 -7.24
C GLY A 56 4.33 -11.45 -8.07
N ARG A 57 4.14 -11.33 -9.39
CA ARG A 57 3.97 -12.48 -10.30
C ARG A 57 5.30 -13.16 -10.60
N ILE A 58 6.35 -12.39 -10.86
CA ILE A 58 7.69 -12.91 -11.19
C ILE A 58 8.28 -13.64 -10.00
N ALA A 59 8.21 -13.06 -8.79
CA ALA A 59 8.73 -13.70 -7.57
C ALA A 59 8.05 -15.05 -7.27
N ARG A 60 6.73 -15.14 -7.49
CA ARG A 60 5.97 -16.40 -7.33
C ARG A 60 6.30 -17.43 -8.40
N LYS A 61 6.43 -17.03 -9.66
CA LYS A 61 6.77 -17.96 -10.75
C LYS A 61 8.20 -18.47 -10.68
N THR A 62 9.11 -17.69 -10.11
CA THR A 62 10.55 -18.02 -10.05
C THR A 62 10.99 -18.63 -8.72
N ASN A 63 10.06 -18.89 -7.78
CA ASN A 63 10.36 -19.30 -6.39
C ASN A 63 11.48 -18.46 -5.75
N SER A 64 11.59 -17.19 -6.15
CA SER A 64 12.67 -16.28 -5.74
C SER A 64 12.20 -15.30 -4.67
N VAL A 65 11.27 -15.75 -3.82
CA VAL A 65 10.80 -14.96 -2.67
C VAL A 65 11.95 -14.84 -1.68
N SER A 66 12.37 -13.61 -1.40
CA SER A 66 13.45 -13.33 -0.45
C SER A 66 12.95 -12.39 0.65
N VAL A 67 13.49 -12.57 1.86
CA VAL A 67 13.14 -11.72 3.02
C VAL A 67 13.47 -10.25 2.74
N ILE A 68 14.62 -9.99 2.12
CA ILE A 68 15.06 -8.64 1.74
C ILE A 68 14.12 -8.03 0.70
N GLY A 69 13.75 -8.79 -0.34
CA GLY A 69 12.80 -8.33 -1.35
C GLY A 69 11.43 -8.01 -0.77
N ALA A 70 10.93 -8.83 0.16
CA ALA A 70 9.65 -8.58 0.84
C ALA A 70 9.68 -7.30 1.71
N HIS A 71 10.80 -7.00 2.35
CA HIS A 71 10.96 -5.73 3.07
C HIS A 71 11.03 -4.53 2.12
N LEU A 72 11.75 -4.68 1.00
CA LEU A 72 11.91 -3.62 0.01
C LEU A 72 10.59 -3.30 -0.69
N ASP A 73 9.75 -4.31 -0.94
CA ASP A 73 8.39 -4.17 -1.49
C ASP A 73 7.48 -3.37 -0.57
N VAL A 74 7.35 -3.79 0.70
CA VAL A 74 6.57 -3.05 1.70
C VAL A 74 7.08 -1.63 1.89
N PHE A 75 8.40 -1.41 1.78
CA PHE A 75 9.00 -0.09 1.85
C PHE A 75 8.66 0.78 0.63
N ALA A 76 8.77 0.23 -0.58
CA ALA A 76 8.47 0.94 -1.82
C ALA A 76 7.00 1.35 -1.89
N ASP A 77 6.08 0.47 -1.46
CA ASP A 77 4.65 0.77 -1.39
C ASP A 77 4.34 1.85 -0.37
N LEU A 78 4.93 1.75 0.82
CA LEU A 78 4.75 2.77 1.86
C LEU A 78 5.30 4.12 1.40
N LEU A 79 6.45 4.14 0.74
CA LEU A 79 7.06 5.35 0.20
C LEU A 79 6.15 5.99 -0.86
N TYR A 80 5.61 5.20 -1.80
CA TYR A 80 4.66 5.68 -2.77
C TYR A 80 3.43 6.32 -2.10
N ILE A 81 2.82 5.61 -1.16
CA ILE A 81 1.64 6.06 -0.43
C ILE A 81 1.97 7.36 0.33
N ILE A 82 3.02 7.41 1.12
CA ILE A 82 3.36 8.61 1.90
C ILE A 82 3.63 9.82 0.97
N LEU A 83 4.47 9.67 -0.05
CA LEU A 83 4.81 10.78 -0.95
C LEU A 83 3.60 11.31 -1.74
N SER A 84 2.78 10.41 -2.27
CA SER A 84 1.62 10.79 -3.06
C SER A 84 0.53 11.45 -2.20
N TYR A 85 0.29 10.94 -0.99
CA TYR A 85 -0.69 11.55 -0.07
C TYR A 85 -0.21 12.91 0.45
N ILE A 86 1.05 13.06 0.83
CA ILE A 86 1.59 14.36 1.26
C ILE A 86 1.43 15.41 0.15
N THR A 87 1.78 15.07 -1.09
CA THR A 87 1.64 16.01 -2.20
C THR A 87 0.18 16.34 -2.49
N LEU A 88 -0.73 15.35 -2.47
CA LEU A 88 -2.17 15.56 -2.64
C LEU A 88 -2.83 16.36 -1.51
N ILE A 89 -2.35 16.22 -0.28
CA ILE A 89 -2.78 17.02 0.87
C ILE A 89 -2.35 18.49 0.68
N ASN A 90 -1.12 18.72 0.23
CA ASN A 90 -0.61 20.08 0.00
C ASN A 90 -1.40 20.83 -1.07
N VAL A 91 -1.92 20.13 -2.08
CA VAL A 91 -2.81 20.70 -3.11
C VAL A 91 -4.29 20.66 -2.72
N LYS A 92 -4.60 20.35 -1.44
CA LYS A 92 -5.94 20.32 -0.84
C LYS A 92 -6.94 19.37 -1.52
N ILE A 93 -6.44 18.31 -2.16
CA ILE A 93 -7.29 17.28 -2.79
C ILE A 93 -7.68 16.21 -1.77
N LEU A 94 -6.73 15.79 -0.92
CA LEU A 94 -6.96 14.80 0.13
C LEU A 94 -6.91 15.43 1.52
N PRO A 95 -7.71 14.96 2.48
CA PRO A 95 -7.70 15.47 3.84
C PRO A 95 -6.56 14.86 4.68
N VAL A 96 -5.97 15.67 5.56
CA VAL A 96 -4.83 15.28 6.42
C VAL A 96 -5.13 14.08 7.31
N TRP A 97 -6.36 13.99 7.84
CA TRP A 97 -6.75 12.92 8.76
C TRP A 97 -6.60 11.52 8.15
N PHE A 98 -6.75 11.40 6.82
CA PHE A 98 -6.69 10.11 6.15
C PHE A 98 -5.26 9.57 6.07
N LEU A 99 -4.25 10.44 5.95
CA LEU A 99 -2.84 10.03 6.06
C LEU A 99 -2.54 9.47 7.46
N GLY A 100 -3.06 10.11 8.52
CA GLY A 100 -2.93 9.60 9.88
C GLY A 100 -3.56 8.21 10.05
N PHE A 101 -4.73 7.99 9.44
CA PHE A 101 -5.39 6.68 9.43
C PHE A 101 -4.56 5.61 8.70
N ILE A 102 -3.97 5.92 7.55
CA ILE A 102 -3.07 5.01 6.83
C ILE A 102 -1.87 4.62 7.69
N CYS A 103 -1.21 5.61 8.33
CA CYS A 103 -0.09 5.36 9.22
C CYS A 103 -0.49 4.44 10.38
N PHE A 104 -1.65 4.68 10.99
CA PHE A 104 -2.20 3.80 12.03
C PHE A 104 -2.40 2.37 11.54
N LYS A 105 -3.03 2.18 10.36
CA LYS A 105 -3.26 0.87 9.76
C LYS A 105 -1.95 0.14 9.43
N PHE A 106 -0.94 0.87 8.98
CA PHE A 106 0.39 0.29 8.72
C PHE A 106 1.06 -0.17 10.02
N SER A 107 1.04 0.67 11.06
CA SER A 107 1.57 0.30 12.39
C SER A 107 0.85 -0.91 12.98
N GLU A 108 -0.48 -0.95 12.87
CA GLU A 108 -1.31 -2.09 13.28
C GLU A 108 -0.90 -3.37 12.54
N PHE A 109 -0.75 -3.29 11.21
CA PHE A 109 -0.32 -4.42 10.38
C PHE A 109 1.04 -4.98 10.80
N VAL A 110 2.03 -4.11 11.02
CA VAL A 110 3.38 -4.51 11.46
C VAL A 110 3.35 -5.15 12.85
N ALA A 111 2.64 -4.56 13.81
CA ALA A 111 2.55 -5.06 15.18
C ALA A 111 1.88 -6.44 15.24
N THR A 112 0.73 -6.58 14.60
CA THR A 112 -0.02 -7.85 14.52
C THR A 112 0.76 -8.93 13.77
N SER A 113 1.47 -8.59 12.70
CA SER A 113 2.31 -9.54 11.96
C SER A 113 3.43 -10.11 12.83
N LYS A 114 4.13 -9.26 13.60
CA LYS A 114 5.16 -9.69 14.55
C LYS A 114 4.58 -10.60 15.64
N PHE A 115 3.40 -10.26 16.17
CA PHE A 115 2.72 -11.06 17.19
C PHE A 115 2.32 -12.45 16.69
N MET A 116 1.69 -12.52 15.52
CA MET A 116 1.28 -13.79 14.89
C MET A 116 2.49 -14.69 14.60
N LYS A 117 3.59 -14.11 14.09
CA LYS A 117 4.82 -14.87 13.81
C LYS A 117 5.43 -15.48 15.05
N LYS A 118 5.51 -14.72 16.16
CA LYS A 118 6.06 -15.21 17.44
C LYS A 118 5.31 -16.44 17.97
N LYS A 119 4.01 -16.56 17.70
CA LYS A 119 3.18 -17.65 18.24
C LYS A 119 3.05 -18.88 17.34
N ASN A 120 3.10 -18.69 16.02
CA ASN A 120 2.66 -19.75 15.12
C ASN A 120 3.78 -20.53 14.42
N ASN A 121 5.07 -20.13 14.50
CA ASN A 121 6.14 -20.72 13.66
C ASN A 121 5.74 -20.89 12.18
N LEU A 122 4.77 -20.11 11.70
CA LEU A 122 4.20 -20.26 10.37
C LEU A 122 5.03 -19.42 9.39
N SER A 123 5.81 -20.13 8.58
CA SER A 123 6.53 -19.66 7.38
C SER A 123 7.68 -18.67 7.60
N ASP A 124 8.69 -18.78 6.74
CA ASP A 124 9.89 -17.91 6.73
C ASP A 124 9.59 -16.46 6.33
N ASN A 125 8.39 -16.16 5.83
CA ASN A 125 8.02 -14.82 5.41
C ASN A 125 7.98 -13.84 6.60
N PRO A 126 8.47 -12.61 6.42
CA PRO A 126 8.47 -11.60 7.50
C PRO A 126 7.07 -11.05 7.82
N PHE A 127 6.12 -11.16 6.87
CA PHE A 127 4.80 -10.55 6.96
C PHE A 127 3.65 -11.55 6.79
N VAL A 128 2.67 -11.49 7.70
CA VAL A 128 1.42 -12.27 7.64
C VAL A 128 0.32 -11.44 7.01
N PHE A 129 -0.09 -11.82 5.81
CA PHE A 129 -1.13 -11.14 5.04
C PHE A 129 -2.46 -11.88 5.14
N ASP A 130 -3.51 -11.15 5.52
CA ASP A 130 -4.90 -11.61 5.44
C ASP A 130 -5.57 -11.02 4.18
N LYS A 131 -6.57 -11.74 3.65
CA LYS A 131 -7.23 -11.37 2.38
C LYS A 131 -7.90 -9.99 2.46
N VAL A 132 -8.52 -9.66 3.61
CA VAL A 132 -9.27 -8.42 3.80
C VAL A 132 -8.32 -7.23 3.96
N GLY A 133 -7.30 -7.34 4.81
CA GLY A 133 -6.27 -6.33 5.01
C GLY A 133 -5.49 -6.04 3.72
N ARG A 134 -5.20 -7.07 2.91
CA ARG A 134 -4.61 -6.87 1.59
C ARG A 134 -5.54 -6.11 0.63
N ALA A 135 -6.84 -6.37 0.66
CA ALA A 135 -7.79 -5.61 -0.16
C ALA A 135 -7.80 -4.13 0.25
N VAL A 136 -7.82 -3.85 1.56
CA VAL A 136 -7.76 -2.47 2.09
C VAL A 136 -6.45 -1.79 1.70
N SER A 137 -5.30 -2.47 1.76
CA SER A 137 -4.01 -1.87 1.37
C SER A 137 -3.95 -1.54 -0.12
N VAL A 138 -4.52 -2.38 -0.99
CA VAL A 138 -4.64 -2.09 -2.44
C VAL A 138 -5.51 -0.86 -2.68
N ILE A 139 -6.59 -0.68 -1.90
CA ILE A 139 -7.41 0.53 -1.99
C ILE A 139 -6.61 1.78 -1.61
N PHE A 140 -5.83 1.73 -0.51
CA PHE A 140 -4.96 2.84 -0.13
C PHE A 140 -3.95 3.21 -1.20
N PHE A 141 -3.44 2.22 -1.93
CA PHE A 141 -2.52 2.39 -3.03
C PHE A 141 -3.17 3.03 -4.27
N ILE A 142 -4.43 2.70 -4.57
CA ILE A 142 -5.12 3.20 -5.78
C ILE A 142 -5.66 4.64 -5.62
N ILE A 143 -6.04 5.03 -4.39
CA ILE A 143 -6.65 6.34 -4.09
C ILE A 143 -5.90 7.54 -4.70
N PRO A 144 -4.56 7.67 -4.59
CA PRO A 144 -3.86 8.82 -5.15
C PRO A 144 -4.02 8.98 -6.66
N GLY A 145 -3.93 7.87 -7.42
CA GLY A 145 -4.13 7.90 -8.86
C GLY A 145 -5.56 8.28 -9.25
N VAL A 146 -6.54 7.73 -8.52
CA VAL A 146 -7.96 8.07 -8.71
C VAL A 146 -8.19 9.55 -8.40
N ALA A 147 -7.66 10.07 -7.29
CA ALA A 147 -7.79 11.46 -6.91
C ALA A 147 -7.24 12.42 -7.98
N CYS A 148 -6.09 12.09 -8.59
CA CYS A 148 -5.52 12.86 -9.70
C CYS A 148 -6.43 12.85 -10.94
N ILE A 149 -6.95 11.69 -11.34
CA ILE A 149 -7.82 11.55 -12.51
C ILE A 149 -9.13 12.32 -12.31
N TYR A 150 -9.76 12.16 -11.15
CA TYR A 150 -11.02 12.87 -10.85
C TYR A 150 -10.83 14.39 -10.79
N LYS A 151 -9.71 14.87 -10.26
CA LYS A 151 -9.40 16.32 -10.23
C LYS A 151 -9.26 16.90 -11.63
N TYR A 152 -8.72 16.13 -12.58
CA TYR A 152 -8.60 16.54 -13.98
C TYR A 152 -9.97 16.74 -14.67
N PHE A 153 -10.98 15.94 -14.34
CA PHE A 153 -12.31 16.07 -14.94
C PHE A 153 -13.16 17.23 -14.39
N GLU A 154 -12.61 18.07 -13.50
CA GLU A 154 -13.28 19.26 -12.93
C GLU A 154 -14.74 19.05 -12.48
N VAL A 155 -15.04 17.88 -11.92
CA VAL A 155 -16.41 17.56 -11.52
C VAL A 155 -16.83 18.44 -10.33
N ASN A 156 -17.88 19.26 -10.50
CA ASN A 156 -18.33 20.29 -9.53
C ASN A 156 -18.64 19.80 -8.10
N ASN A 157 -18.71 18.47 -7.85
CA ASN A 157 -18.95 17.86 -6.52
C ASN A 157 -17.76 17.05 -5.97
N LEU A 158 -16.55 17.31 -6.45
CA LEU A 158 -15.34 16.53 -6.18
C LEU A 158 -15.07 16.26 -4.70
N GLY A 159 -15.12 17.30 -3.87
CA GLY A 159 -14.77 17.18 -2.45
C GLY A 159 -15.74 16.26 -1.68
N VAL A 160 -17.03 16.32 -1.99
CA VAL A 160 -18.07 15.55 -1.28
C VAL A 160 -17.98 14.07 -1.65
N ILE A 161 -17.92 13.76 -2.95
CA ILE A 161 -17.84 12.37 -3.43
C ILE A 161 -16.55 11.71 -2.92
N LEU A 162 -15.42 12.42 -3.00
CA LEU A 162 -14.15 11.89 -2.52
C LEU A 162 -14.19 11.66 -1.01
N ASN A 163 -14.73 12.59 -0.22
CA ASN A 163 -14.81 12.41 1.23
C ASN A 163 -15.74 11.25 1.63
N LEU A 164 -16.89 11.09 0.95
CA LEU A 164 -17.76 9.92 1.14
C LEU A 164 -17.02 8.61 0.85
N PHE A 165 -16.25 8.57 -0.23
CA PHE A 165 -15.43 7.41 -0.56
C PHE A 165 -14.37 7.13 0.51
N LEU A 166 -13.66 8.15 1.00
CA LEU A 166 -12.67 7.99 2.08
C LEU A 166 -13.30 7.47 3.38
N VAL A 167 -14.51 7.91 3.72
CA VAL A 167 -15.25 7.40 4.89
C VAL A 167 -15.61 5.92 4.71
N LEU A 168 -16.06 5.50 3.53
CA LEU A 168 -16.30 4.08 3.24
C LEU A 168 -15.02 3.24 3.40
N VAL A 169 -13.89 3.77 2.92
CA VAL A 169 -12.59 3.10 3.08
C VAL A 169 -12.15 3.05 4.54
N LEU A 170 -12.43 4.08 5.34
CA LEU A 170 -12.19 4.06 6.78
C LEU A 170 -13.00 2.94 7.45
N ILE A 171 -14.29 2.83 7.14
CA ILE A 171 -15.16 1.77 7.69
C ILE A 171 -14.61 0.39 7.31
N ALA A 172 -14.26 0.17 6.04
CA ALA A 172 -13.66 -1.07 5.58
C ALA A 172 -12.32 -1.37 6.28
N GLY A 173 -11.49 -0.35 6.52
CA GLY A 173 -10.22 -0.48 7.21
C GLY A 173 -10.37 -0.82 8.69
N LEU A 174 -11.36 -0.25 9.38
CA LEU A 174 -11.71 -0.62 10.75
C LEU A 174 -12.27 -2.03 10.85
N TYR A 175 -13.13 -2.43 9.91
CA TYR A 175 -13.63 -3.80 9.83
C TYR A 175 -12.49 -4.81 9.61
N SER A 176 -11.52 -4.47 8.74
CA SER A 176 -10.30 -5.24 8.56
C SER A 176 -9.49 -5.36 9.86
N SER A 177 -9.34 -4.26 10.62
CA SER A 177 -8.66 -4.29 11.93
C SER A 177 -9.33 -5.26 12.89
N TYR A 178 -10.67 -5.19 12.98
CA TYR A 178 -11.46 -6.05 13.86
C TYR A 178 -11.22 -7.54 13.57
N LEU A 179 -11.31 -7.96 12.31
CA LEU A 179 -11.07 -9.36 11.91
C LEU A 179 -9.64 -9.82 12.22
N ARG A 180 -8.66 -8.94 12.02
CA ARG A 180 -7.24 -9.24 12.27
C ARG A 180 -6.94 -9.38 13.76
N ILE A 181 -7.54 -8.53 14.60
CA ILE A 181 -7.43 -8.63 16.06
C ILE A 181 -8.11 -9.92 16.56
N GLN A 182 -9.30 -10.25 16.06
CA GLN A 182 -9.99 -11.50 16.42
C GLN A 182 -9.13 -12.73 16.11
N SER A 183 -8.44 -12.70 14.96
CA SER A 183 -7.48 -13.75 14.57
C SER A 183 -6.28 -13.83 15.52
N CYS A 184 -5.80 -12.70 16.05
CA CYS A 184 -4.72 -12.70 17.04
C CYS A 184 -5.18 -13.29 18.39
N VAL A 185 -6.42 -12.97 18.81
CA VAL A 185 -7.00 -13.48 20.07
C VAL A 185 -7.24 -15.00 20.00
N SER A 186 -7.75 -15.51 18.88
CA SER A 186 -7.95 -16.96 18.71
C SER A 186 -6.63 -17.72 18.79
N LEU A 187 -5.58 -17.23 18.13
CA LEU A 187 -4.23 -17.79 18.22
C LEU A 187 -3.66 -17.71 19.64
N TYR A 188 -3.95 -16.63 20.37
CA TYR A 188 -3.53 -16.52 21.76
C TYR A 188 -4.16 -17.59 22.64
N LYS A 189 -5.46 -17.85 22.49
CA LYS A 189 -6.19 -18.89 23.24
C LYS A 189 -5.66 -20.29 22.95
N ILE A 190 -5.40 -20.63 21.68
CA ILE A 190 -4.89 -21.95 21.27
C ILE A 190 -3.50 -22.21 21.89
N SER A 191 -2.58 -21.24 21.75
CA SER A 191 -1.22 -21.34 22.31
C SER A 191 -1.22 -21.51 23.84
N ASN A 192 -2.16 -20.87 24.55
CA ASN A 192 -2.24 -20.98 26.00
C ASN A 192 -2.83 -22.31 26.48
N ASN A 193 -3.72 -22.93 25.69
CA ASN A 193 -4.24 -24.27 25.97
C ASN A 193 -3.17 -25.35 25.75
N ILE A 194 -2.30 -25.20 24.75
CA ILE A 194 -1.19 -26.16 24.51
C ILE A 194 -0.17 -26.13 25.66
N ASN A 195 0.15 -24.95 26.22
CA ASN A 195 1.10 -24.84 27.33
C ASN A 195 0.54 -25.29 28.70
N LYS A 196 -0.76 -25.58 28.80
CA LYS A 196 -1.40 -26.05 30.04
C LYS A 196 -1.56 -27.58 30.12
N ASN A 197 -1.35 -28.29 29.01
CA ASN A 197 -1.34 -29.75 28.93
C ASN A 197 0.10 -30.26 28.89
#